data_AF-A0A3P6ASD8-F1
#
_entry.id   AF-A0A3P6ASD8-F1
#
_cell.length_a   1.000
_cell.length_b   1.000
_cell.length_c   1.000
_cell.angle_alpha   90.00
_cell.angle_beta   90.00
_cell.angle_gamma   90.00
#
_symmetry.space_group_name_H-M   'P 1'
#
loop_
_entity.id
_entity.type
_entity.pdbx_description
1 polymer ?
#
loop_
_entity_poly.entity_id
_entity_poly.type
_entity_poly.pdbx_seq_one_letter_code
_entity_poly.pdbx_strand_id
1 'polypeptide(L)'
;MLVSKSLSQPHVVCEATWEYLTDDILYKKRRETGRPDMNLTIAQIKNIALTEIENHLLSNGRSLKKWPHMPKPENFGDYNGNRLIDDELNYVVEDQLKENERLMAMITDEQRGVYNQILDAVLNDSALSSSIRSKGMIVLNTASSGIAALLLEGGRTAHSRFGIPIDADEFSTCKKMEPGSDRADIVKVAKLIVWDEAPMMSRHCFETLDRTMRDIIRSCEDKPFGGKVVVFGGDFR
;
A
#
# COMPACT_ATOMS: atom_id res chain seq x y z
N MET A 1 -16.09 2.02 -30.17
CA MET A 1 -17.07 3.13 -30.27
C MET A 1 -16.49 4.48 -29.84
N LEU A 2 -15.88 4.59 -28.64
CA LEU A 2 -15.20 5.83 -28.20
C LEU A 2 -13.97 6.19 -29.04
N VAL A 3 -13.19 5.19 -29.42
CA VAL A 3 -12.00 5.34 -30.30
C VAL A 3 -12.42 5.80 -31.70
N SER A 4 -13.48 5.21 -32.24
CA SER A 4 -14.02 5.46 -33.59
C SER A 4 -14.90 6.72 -33.73
N LYS A 5 -15.14 7.47 -32.64
CA LYS A 5 -16.03 8.66 -32.60
C LYS A 5 -17.46 8.41 -33.11
N SER A 6 -17.95 7.18 -33.04
CA SER A 6 -19.27 6.82 -33.58
C SER A 6 -20.44 7.13 -32.63
N LEU A 7 -20.17 7.70 -31.45
CA LEU A 7 -21.16 8.01 -30.43
C LEU A 7 -21.27 9.53 -30.25
N SER A 8 -22.47 10.06 -30.45
CA SER A 8 -22.81 11.47 -30.23
C SER A 8 -22.90 11.83 -28.74
N GLN A 9 -23.46 10.95 -27.91
CA GLN A 9 -23.57 11.12 -26.46
C GLN A 9 -23.03 9.89 -25.71
N PRO A 10 -21.71 9.80 -25.52
CA PRO A 10 -21.11 8.62 -24.90
C PRO A 10 -21.52 8.40 -23.44
N HIS A 11 -21.85 9.45 -22.68
CA HIS A 11 -22.26 9.34 -21.28
C HIS A 11 -23.61 8.62 -21.11
N VAL A 12 -24.59 8.88 -21.97
CA VAL A 12 -25.93 8.23 -21.94
C VAL A 12 -25.80 6.74 -22.21
N VAL A 13 -24.99 6.38 -23.20
CA VAL A 13 -24.75 4.96 -23.54
C VAL A 13 -24.00 4.27 -22.40
N CYS A 14 -23.04 4.95 -21.79
CA CYS A 14 -22.28 4.49 -20.63
C CYS A 14 -23.24 4.17 -19.45
N GLU A 15 -24.10 5.11 -19.06
CA GLU A 15 -25.08 4.89 -17.99
C GLU A 15 -26.07 3.76 -18.29
N ALA A 16 -26.57 3.68 -19.52
CA ALA A 16 -27.55 2.68 -19.91
C ALA A 16 -26.98 1.26 -20.06
N THR A 17 -25.66 1.10 -20.21
CA THR A 17 -25.01 -0.20 -20.48
C THR A 17 -24.09 -0.67 -19.35
N TRP A 18 -24.16 0.00 -18.20
CA TRP A 18 -23.19 -0.20 -17.13
C TRP A 18 -23.19 -1.62 -16.58
N GLU A 19 -24.36 -2.23 -16.45
CA GLU A 19 -24.51 -3.62 -15.98
C GLU A 19 -23.70 -4.60 -16.83
N TYR A 20 -23.77 -4.47 -18.16
CA TYR A 20 -23.01 -5.30 -19.10
C TYR A 20 -21.51 -5.02 -19.09
N LEU A 21 -21.11 -3.76 -18.88
CA LEU A 21 -19.70 -3.36 -18.79
C LEU A 21 -19.02 -3.90 -17.52
N THR A 22 -19.80 -4.13 -16.47
CA THR A 22 -19.28 -4.53 -15.15
C THR A 22 -19.44 -6.01 -14.81
N ASP A 23 -20.21 -6.76 -15.61
CA ASP A 23 -20.65 -8.13 -15.31
C ASP A 23 -19.48 -9.11 -15.07
N ASP A 24 -18.41 -8.99 -15.88
CA ASP A 24 -17.27 -9.91 -15.82
C ASP A 24 -16.11 -9.44 -14.92
N ILE A 25 -16.16 -8.21 -14.41
CA ILE A 25 -15.05 -7.57 -13.69
C ILE A 25 -14.73 -8.30 -12.39
N LEU A 26 -15.76 -8.61 -11.59
CA LEU A 26 -15.56 -9.30 -10.32
C LEU A 26 -14.99 -10.71 -10.54
N TYR A 27 -15.47 -11.41 -11.57
CA TYR A 27 -14.99 -12.73 -11.95
C TYR A 27 -13.53 -12.69 -12.42
N LYS A 28 -13.18 -11.75 -13.30
CA LYS A 28 -11.78 -11.53 -13.75
C LYS A 28 -10.87 -11.21 -12.57
N LYS A 29 -11.29 -10.32 -11.67
CA LYS A 29 -10.49 -9.96 -10.48
C LYS A 29 -10.30 -11.11 -9.51
N ARG A 30 -11.31 -11.94 -9.26
CA ARG A 30 -11.15 -13.17 -8.44
C ARG A 30 -10.13 -14.13 -9.04
N ARG A 31 -10.11 -14.27 -10.37
CA ARG A 31 -9.14 -15.10 -11.09
C ARG A 31 -7.73 -14.53 -11.07
N GLU A 32 -7.58 -13.23 -11.29
CA GLU A 32 -6.28 -12.53 -11.27
C GLU A 32 -5.64 -12.54 -9.89
N THR A 33 -6.44 -12.30 -8.83
CA THR A 33 -5.96 -12.22 -7.45
C THR A 33 -5.87 -13.58 -6.74
N GLY A 34 -6.45 -14.63 -7.34
CA GLY A 34 -6.53 -15.97 -6.73
C GLY A 34 -7.43 -16.05 -5.49
N ARG A 35 -8.35 -15.09 -5.32
CA ARG A 35 -9.25 -15.00 -4.15
C ARG A 35 -10.71 -15.24 -4.58
N PRO A 36 -11.28 -16.45 -4.39
CA PRO A 36 -12.65 -16.73 -4.79
C PRO A 36 -13.70 -15.95 -3.98
N ASP A 37 -13.37 -15.58 -2.73
CA ASP A 37 -14.29 -14.93 -1.78
C ASP A 37 -14.26 -13.39 -1.87
N MET A 38 -13.46 -12.82 -2.79
CA MET A 38 -13.36 -11.38 -2.98
C MET A 38 -14.70 -10.79 -3.42
N ASN A 39 -15.15 -9.77 -2.69
CA ASN A 39 -16.34 -8.99 -3.00
C ASN A 39 -15.95 -7.52 -3.15
N LEU A 40 -16.47 -6.89 -4.21
CA LEU A 40 -16.27 -5.49 -4.50
C LEU A 40 -17.61 -4.77 -4.45
N THR A 41 -17.62 -3.55 -3.94
CA THR A 41 -18.80 -2.69 -4.01
C THR A 41 -19.10 -2.31 -5.46
N ILE A 42 -20.35 -1.97 -5.74
CA ILE A 42 -20.77 -1.51 -7.07
C ILE A 42 -19.86 -0.35 -7.52
N ALA A 43 -19.61 0.63 -6.66
CA ALA A 43 -18.74 1.77 -6.95
C ALA A 43 -17.31 1.36 -7.35
N GLN A 44 -16.71 0.41 -6.65
CA GLN A 44 -15.38 -0.12 -7.00
C GLN A 44 -15.40 -0.84 -8.35
N ILE A 45 -16.43 -1.65 -8.62
CA ILE A 45 -16.57 -2.33 -9.92
C ILE A 45 -16.74 -1.30 -11.05
N LYS A 46 -17.55 -0.25 -10.85
CA LYS A 46 -17.68 0.88 -11.80
C LYS A 46 -16.34 1.56 -12.04
N ASN A 47 -15.56 1.77 -10.97
CA ASN A 47 -14.27 2.44 -11.08
C ASN A 47 -13.23 1.60 -11.83
N ILE A 48 -13.19 0.28 -11.59
CA ILE A 48 -12.32 -0.65 -12.33
C ILE A 48 -12.66 -0.62 -13.83
N ALA A 49 -13.96 -0.64 -14.17
CA ALA A 49 -14.42 -0.53 -15.55
C ALA A 49 -13.92 0.77 -16.21
N LEU A 50 -14.03 1.89 -15.51
CA LEU A 50 -13.56 3.20 -15.99
C LEU A 50 -12.04 3.23 -16.19
N THR A 51 -11.29 2.62 -15.29
CA THR A 51 -9.82 2.51 -15.39
C THR A 51 -9.41 1.66 -16.59
N GLU A 52 -10.07 0.52 -16.84
CA GLU A 52 -9.83 -0.30 -18.03
C GLU A 52 -10.12 0.47 -19.32
N ILE A 53 -11.23 1.22 -19.35
CA ILE A 53 -11.59 2.09 -20.49
C ILE A 53 -10.54 3.19 -20.69
N GLU A 54 -10.07 3.86 -19.63
CA GLU A 54 -9.01 4.88 -19.71
C GLU A 54 -7.71 4.28 -20.26
N ASN A 55 -7.28 3.11 -19.78
CA ASN A 55 -6.08 2.42 -20.26
C ASN A 55 -6.20 2.03 -21.75
N HIS A 56 -7.36 1.53 -22.16
CA HIS A 56 -7.65 1.26 -23.58
C HIS A 56 -7.69 2.53 -24.44
N LEU A 57 -8.11 3.66 -23.90
CA LEU A 57 -8.07 4.94 -24.61
C LEU A 57 -6.65 5.49 -24.69
N LEU A 58 -5.88 5.42 -23.61
CA LEU A 58 -4.50 5.90 -23.54
C LEU A 58 -3.58 5.14 -24.50
N SER A 59 -3.74 3.81 -24.58
CA SER A 59 -3.04 2.98 -25.58
C SER A 59 -3.40 3.35 -27.03
N ASN A 60 -4.51 4.04 -27.26
CA ASN A 60 -4.92 4.59 -28.56
C ASN A 60 -4.71 6.12 -28.66
N GLY A 61 -3.87 6.70 -27.79
CA GLY A 61 -3.51 8.12 -27.79
C GLY A 61 -4.66 9.06 -27.40
N ARG A 62 -5.63 8.59 -26.61
CA ARG A 62 -6.80 9.35 -26.16
C ARG A 62 -6.98 9.25 -24.66
N SER A 63 -7.85 10.08 -24.10
CA SER A 63 -8.20 10.05 -22.67
C SER A 63 -9.67 10.41 -22.48
N LEU A 64 -10.31 9.86 -21.45
CA LEU A 64 -11.65 10.22 -20.99
C LEU A 64 -11.77 11.71 -20.66
N LYS A 65 -10.64 12.41 -20.40
CA LYS A 65 -10.60 13.88 -20.26
C LYS A 65 -11.23 14.63 -21.44
N LYS A 66 -11.31 14.00 -22.61
CA LYS A 66 -11.93 14.56 -23.82
C LYS A 66 -13.46 14.65 -23.75
N TRP A 67 -14.10 13.93 -22.82
CA TRP A 67 -15.55 13.93 -22.64
C TRP A 67 -15.90 14.48 -21.24
N PRO A 68 -16.26 15.78 -21.12
CA PRO A 68 -16.42 16.44 -19.82
C PRO A 68 -17.50 15.82 -18.94
N HIS A 69 -18.58 15.33 -19.54
CA HIS A 69 -19.74 14.73 -18.86
C HIS A 69 -19.62 13.22 -18.64
N MET A 70 -18.47 12.63 -18.95
CA MET A 70 -18.24 11.21 -18.71
C MET A 70 -17.73 11.01 -17.28
N PRO A 71 -18.21 10.00 -16.55
CA PRO A 71 -17.60 9.61 -15.29
C PRO A 71 -16.13 9.25 -15.53
N LYS A 72 -15.27 9.66 -14.60
CA LYS A 72 -13.83 9.46 -14.68
C LYS A 72 -13.43 8.47 -13.60
N PRO A 73 -12.32 7.73 -13.79
CA PRO A 73 -11.76 6.95 -12.71
C PRO A 73 -11.48 7.87 -11.53
N GLU A 74 -12.10 7.59 -10.40
CA GLU A 74 -11.75 8.17 -9.13
C GLU A 74 -10.49 7.49 -8.61
N ASN A 75 -9.62 8.28 -7.98
CA ASN A 75 -8.38 7.80 -7.42
C ASN A 75 -8.64 7.11 -6.07
N PHE A 76 -9.33 5.97 -6.11
CA PHE A 76 -9.37 5.02 -5.00
C PHE A 76 -8.02 4.31 -4.96
N GLY A 77 -6.99 5.00 -4.45
CA GLY A 77 -5.63 4.49 -4.23
C GLY A 77 -5.27 3.22 -4.99
N ASP A 78 -4.93 3.37 -6.28
CA ASP A 78 -4.35 2.37 -7.18
C ASP A 78 -4.61 0.89 -6.79
N TYR A 79 -5.84 0.39 -6.98
CA TYR A 79 -6.15 -1.05 -6.97
C TYR A 79 -5.54 -1.72 -8.21
N ASN A 80 -4.22 -1.71 -8.31
CA ASN A 80 -3.47 -2.14 -9.48
C ASN A 80 -3.31 -3.67 -9.55
N GLY A 81 -4.19 -4.45 -8.89
CA GLY A 81 -4.07 -5.90 -8.79
C GLY A 81 -2.81 -6.39 -8.05
N ASN A 82 -2.09 -5.47 -7.40
CA ASN A 82 -0.92 -5.80 -6.60
C ASN A 82 -1.40 -6.41 -5.28
N ARG A 83 -1.34 -7.74 -5.21
CA ARG A 83 -1.78 -8.53 -4.05
C ARG A 83 -1.13 -8.05 -2.74
N LEU A 84 0.08 -7.47 -2.78
CA LEU A 84 0.74 -6.95 -1.59
C LEU A 84 0.09 -5.68 -1.05
N ILE A 85 -0.44 -4.84 -1.93
CA ILE A 85 -1.21 -3.65 -1.56
C ILE A 85 -2.58 -4.10 -1.02
N ASP A 86 -3.22 -5.06 -1.68
CA ASP A 86 -4.49 -5.62 -1.24
C ASP A 86 -4.37 -6.32 0.12
N ASP A 87 -3.29 -7.08 0.36
CA ASP A 87 -2.99 -7.70 1.66
C ASP A 87 -2.84 -6.63 2.76
N GLU A 88 -2.24 -5.48 2.45
CA GLU A 88 -2.01 -4.40 3.42
C GLU A 88 -3.27 -3.58 3.71
N LEU A 89 -4.18 -3.46 2.74
CA LEU A 89 -5.45 -2.73 2.88
C LEU A 89 -6.62 -3.60 3.36
N ASN A 90 -6.38 -4.90 3.61
CA ASN A 90 -7.41 -5.86 4.01
C ASN A 90 -7.73 -5.81 5.53
N TYR A 91 -7.85 -4.61 6.09
CA TYR A 91 -8.32 -4.40 7.46
C TYR A 91 -9.63 -3.60 7.44
N VAL A 92 -10.51 -3.87 8.41
CA VAL A 92 -11.78 -3.14 8.54
C VAL A 92 -11.53 -1.87 9.34
N VAL A 93 -11.72 -0.72 8.71
CA VAL A 93 -11.45 0.60 9.31
C VAL A 93 -12.24 0.82 10.60
N GLU A 94 -13.50 0.38 10.64
CA GLU A 94 -14.35 0.50 11.84
C GLU A 94 -13.86 -0.36 13.01
N ASP A 95 -13.29 -1.53 12.74
CA ASP A 95 -12.76 -2.42 13.78
C ASP A 95 -11.48 -1.81 14.37
N GLN A 96 -10.65 -1.21 13.53
CA GLN A 96 -9.45 -0.49 13.97
C GLN A 96 -9.78 0.75 14.82
N LEU A 97 -10.84 1.48 14.47
CA LEU A 97 -11.31 2.61 15.25
C LEU A 97 -11.84 2.15 16.62
N LYS A 98 -12.68 1.12 16.66
CA LYS A 98 -13.24 0.56 17.89
C LYS A 98 -12.16 0.01 18.82
N GLU A 99 -11.17 -0.67 18.28
CA GLU A 99 -10.08 -1.22 19.09
C GLU A 99 -9.22 -0.09 19.68
N ASN A 100 -8.94 0.96 18.90
CA ASN A 100 -8.26 2.14 19.40
C ASN A 100 -9.04 2.81 20.56
N GLU A 101 -10.32 3.05 20.36
CA GLU A 101 -11.19 3.65 21.39
C GLU A 101 -11.28 2.77 22.65
N ARG A 102 -11.42 1.45 22.48
CA ARG A 102 -11.44 0.49 23.57
C ARG A 102 -10.15 0.53 24.37
N LEU A 103 -8.99 0.46 23.70
CA LEU A 103 -7.69 0.49 24.37
C LEU A 103 -7.49 1.81 25.12
N MET A 104 -7.89 2.94 24.53
CA MET A 104 -7.80 4.27 25.15
C MET A 104 -8.74 4.45 26.34
N ALA A 105 -9.85 3.72 26.38
CA ALA A 105 -10.81 3.73 27.49
C ALA A 105 -10.35 2.86 28.68
N MET A 106 -9.46 1.88 28.47
CA MET A 106 -8.97 0.99 29.52
C MET A 106 -7.75 1.53 30.29
N ILE A 107 -7.21 2.68 29.89
CA ILE A 107 -6.03 3.26 30.55
C ILE A 107 -6.42 4.21 31.69
N THR A 108 -5.67 4.18 32.80
CA THR A 108 -5.84 5.11 33.93
C THR A 108 -5.25 6.50 33.62
N ASP A 109 -5.58 7.53 34.41
CA ASP A 109 -5.06 8.89 34.18
C ASP A 109 -3.52 8.97 34.29
N GLU A 110 -2.91 8.21 35.20
CA GLU A 110 -1.45 8.06 35.28
C GLU A 110 -0.87 7.30 34.08
N GLN A 111 -1.54 6.22 33.65
CA GLN A 111 -1.17 5.50 32.42
C GLN A 111 -1.41 6.33 31.16
N ARG A 112 -2.34 7.30 31.18
CA ARG A 112 -2.60 8.26 30.10
C ARG A 112 -1.53 9.34 30.06
N GLY A 113 -1.07 9.80 31.22
CA GLY A 113 0.08 10.70 31.33
C GLY A 113 1.36 10.04 30.82
N VAL A 114 1.61 8.80 31.25
CA VAL A 114 2.70 7.96 30.74
C VAL A 114 2.48 7.63 29.27
N TYR A 115 1.27 7.29 28.82
CA TYR A 115 0.94 7.04 27.41
C TYR A 115 1.14 8.26 26.53
N ASN A 116 0.86 9.48 26.99
CA ASN A 116 1.07 10.72 26.24
C ASN A 116 2.56 11.12 26.22
N GLN A 117 3.28 10.96 27.34
CA GLN A 117 4.74 11.13 27.37
C GLN A 117 5.45 10.05 26.55
N ILE A 118 4.92 8.83 26.58
CA ILE A 118 5.27 7.74 25.70
C ILE A 118 4.90 8.19 24.29
N LEU A 119 3.69 8.59 23.90
CA LEU A 119 3.32 9.03 22.54
C LEU A 119 4.23 10.14 21.99
N ASP A 120 4.65 11.06 22.85
CA ASP A 120 5.63 12.12 22.52
C ASP A 120 7.05 11.56 22.35
N ALA A 121 7.45 10.56 23.15
CA ALA A 121 8.72 9.83 23.06
C ALA A 121 8.71 8.62 22.10
N VAL A 122 7.51 8.19 21.68
CA VAL A 122 7.02 6.99 20.96
C VAL A 122 6.07 7.52 19.89
N LEU A 123 6.61 8.44 19.10
CA LEU A 123 6.57 8.28 17.65
C LEU A 123 7.20 6.92 17.21
N ASN A 124 6.92 5.82 17.93
CA ASN A 124 7.44 4.45 17.80
C ASN A 124 6.24 3.50 17.56
N ASP A 125 6.03 3.26 16.27
CA ASP A 125 5.50 2.06 15.62
C ASP A 125 4.00 1.75 15.62
N SER A 126 3.35 1.20 16.65
CA SER A 126 2.00 0.63 16.46
C SER A 126 0.88 1.69 16.32
N ALA A 127 0.84 2.69 17.22
CA ALA A 127 -0.17 3.75 17.18
C ALA A 127 -0.01 4.70 15.99
N LEU A 128 1.23 4.94 15.56
CA LEU A 128 1.54 5.72 14.36
C LEU A 128 1.06 4.99 13.10
N SER A 129 1.31 3.67 13.03
CA SER A 129 0.83 2.84 11.94
C SER A 129 -0.70 2.90 11.84
N SER A 130 -1.42 2.69 12.94
CA SER A 130 -2.89 2.79 12.98
C SER A 130 -3.41 4.20 12.63
N SER A 131 -2.76 5.27 13.10
CA SER A 131 -3.16 6.64 12.79
C SER A 131 -2.99 6.98 11.31
N ILE A 132 -1.88 6.58 10.69
CA ILE A 132 -1.66 6.78 9.25
C ILE A 132 -2.63 5.91 8.43
N ARG A 133 -2.85 4.66 8.84
CA ARG A 133 -3.81 3.74 8.22
C ARG A 133 -5.26 4.23 8.30
N SER A 134 -5.66 4.86 9.41
CA SER A 134 -7.00 5.45 9.55
C SER A 134 -7.32 6.52 8.49
N LYS A 135 -6.28 7.10 7.87
CA LYS A 135 -6.38 8.06 6.77
C LYS A 135 -6.33 7.40 5.39
N GLY A 136 -6.42 6.07 5.30
CA GLY A 136 -6.33 5.29 4.06
C GLY A 136 -4.92 5.25 3.44
N MET A 137 -3.88 5.49 4.23
CA MET A 137 -2.49 5.49 3.76
C MET A 137 -1.77 4.16 4.06
N ILE A 138 -0.75 3.86 3.26
CA ILE A 138 0.02 2.61 3.36
C ILE A 138 1.20 2.77 4.33
N VAL A 139 1.28 1.86 5.30
CA VAL A 139 2.40 1.71 6.23
C VAL A 139 2.95 0.29 6.13
N LEU A 140 4.27 0.17 5.94
CA LEU A 140 4.94 -1.12 5.89
C LEU A 140 5.47 -1.49 7.27
N ASN A 141 4.73 -2.31 7.98
CA ASN A 141 5.18 -2.88 9.24
C ASN A 141 6.12 -4.06 8.97
N THR A 142 7.36 -3.93 9.43
CA THR A 142 8.39 -4.96 9.31
C THR A 142 9.07 -5.24 10.63
N ALA A 143 9.62 -6.45 10.76
CA ALA A 143 10.47 -6.79 11.88
C ALA A 143 11.66 -7.66 11.45
N SER A 144 12.67 -7.78 12.30
CA SER A 144 13.83 -8.62 12.04
C SER A 144 13.53 -10.12 12.17
N SER A 145 12.68 -10.48 13.15
CA SER A 145 12.26 -11.88 13.40
C SER A 145 10.81 -12.13 12.96
N GLY A 146 10.51 -13.39 12.65
CA GLY A 146 9.14 -13.79 12.30
C GLY A 146 8.16 -13.63 13.46
N ILE A 147 8.62 -13.85 14.70
CA ILE A 147 7.79 -13.75 15.90
C ILE A 147 7.42 -12.28 16.17
N ALA A 148 8.38 -11.36 16.09
CA ALA A 148 8.11 -9.92 16.23
C ALA A 148 7.18 -9.42 15.11
N ALA A 149 7.36 -9.89 13.87
CA ALA A 149 6.48 -9.53 12.77
C ALA A 149 5.01 -9.92 12.99
N LEU A 150 4.73 -11.01 13.72
CA LEU A 150 3.34 -11.43 14.03
C LEU A 150 2.63 -10.49 15.00
N LEU A 151 3.38 -9.72 15.79
CA LEU A 151 2.82 -8.74 16.73
C LEU A 151 2.41 -7.43 16.05
N LEU A 152 2.89 -7.20 14.83
CA LEU A 152 2.53 -6.04 14.03
C LEU A 152 1.39 -6.38 13.07
N GLU A 153 0.38 -5.53 12.97
CA GLU A 153 -0.71 -5.72 12.02
C GLU A 153 -0.18 -5.67 10.58
N GLY A 154 -0.47 -6.70 9.78
CA GLY A 154 0.11 -6.87 8.44
C GLY A 154 1.63 -7.07 8.44
N GLY A 155 2.23 -7.34 9.61
CA GLY A 155 3.66 -7.44 9.78
C GLY A 155 4.30 -8.56 8.98
N ARG A 156 5.50 -8.30 8.45
CA ARG A 156 6.35 -9.28 7.75
C ARG A 156 7.79 -9.11 8.16
N THR A 157 8.60 -10.16 8.05
CA THR A 157 10.04 -9.98 8.25
C THR A 157 10.63 -9.05 7.19
N ALA A 158 11.63 -8.25 7.51
CA ALA A 158 12.27 -7.34 6.55
C ALA A 158 12.81 -8.09 5.32
N HIS A 159 13.39 -9.28 5.54
CA HIS A 159 13.79 -10.20 4.47
C HIS A 159 12.64 -10.55 3.52
N SER A 160 11.48 -10.92 4.06
CA SER A 160 10.34 -11.30 3.23
C SER A 160 9.67 -10.10 2.55
N ARG A 161 9.53 -8.96 3.25
CA ARG A 161 8.91 -7.74 2.74
C ARG A 161 9.72 -7.12 1.59
N PHE A 162 11.01 -6.92 1.80
CA PHE A 162 11.86 -6.21 0.84
C PHE A 162 12.64 -7.15 -0.08
N GLY A 163 12.84 -8.41 0.31
CA GLY A 163 13.66 -9.35 -0.46
C GLY A 163 15.15 -9.16 -0.21
N ILE A 164 15.50 -8.76 1.01
CA ILE A 164 16.88 -8.69 1.48
C ILE A 164 17.46 -10.12 1.48
N PRO A 165 18.64 -10.36 0.87
CA PRO A 165 19.33 -11.64 0.97
C PRO A 165 19.71 -11.95 2.43
N ILE A 166 19.69 -13.24 2.82
CA ILE A 166 20.09 -13.66 4.17
C ILE A 166 21.57 -13.35 4.43
N ASP A 167 22.42 -13.61 3.43
CA ASP A 167 23.86 -13.35 3.48
C ASP A 167 24.19 -12.02 2.76
N ALA A 168 23.61 -10.92 3.22
CA ALA A 168 23.86 -9.60 2.63
C ALA A 168 25.29 -9.10 2.90
N ASP A 169 25.92 -8.54 1.86
CA ASP A 169 27.27 -7.97 1.87
C ASP A 169 27.29 -6.50 1.40
N GLU A 170 28.50 -5.94 1.29
CA GLU A 170 28.74 -4.57 0.85
C GLU A 170 28.31 -4.27 -0.60
N PHE A 171 27.94 -5.28 -1.41
CA PHE A 171 27.49 -5.09 -2.80
C PHE A 171 26.06 -5.58 -3.03
N SER A 172 25.46 -6.19 -2.02
CA SER A 172 24.14 -6.80 -2.10
C SER A 172 23.03 -5.77 -2.31
N THR A 173 22.08 -6.14 -3.17
CA THR A 173 20.82 -5.42 -3.44
C THR A 173 19.63 -6.36 -3.24
N CYS A 174 18.43 -5.82 -3.06
CA CYS A 174 17.22 -6.63 -2.93
C CYS A 174 16.77 -7.09 -4.32
N LYS A 175 17.27 -8.25 -4.77
CA LYS A 175 17.02 -8.79 -6.13
C LYS A 175 15.54 -8.98 -6.49
N LYS A 176 14.65 -9.09 -5.51
CA LYS A 176 13.20 -9.24 -5.74
C LYS A 176 12.47 -7.89 -5.86
N MET A 177 13.17 -6.78 -5.69
CA MET A 177 12.62 -5.43 -5.65
C MET A 177 13.24 -4.60 -6.79
N GLU A 178 12.97 -5.01 -8.02
CA GLU A 178 13.45 -4.34 -9.23
C GLU A 178 12.52 -3.17 -9.61
N PRO A 179 13.00 -2.12 -10.32
CA PRO A 179 12.14 -1.04 -10.79
C PRO A 179 10.96 -1.55 -11.63
N GLY A 180 9.74 -1.21 -11.22
CA GLY A 180 8.51 -1.67 -11.89
C GLY A 180 7.97 -3.01 -11.38
N SER A 181 8.60 -3.61 -10.38
CA SER A 181 8.04 -4.75 -9.65
C SER A 181 7.01 -4.33 -8.60
N ASP A 182 6.11 -5.24 -8.25
CA ASP A 182 5.11 -5.04 -7.19
C ASP A 182 5.69 -4.59 -5.85
N ARG A 183 6.90 -5.08 -5.52
CA ARG A 183 7.61 -4.71 -4.29
C ARG A 183 8.20 -3.30 -4.36
N ALA A 184 8.68 -2.88 -5.53
CA ALA A 184 9.14 -1.53 -5.73
C ALA A 184 7.96 -0.55 -5.64
N ASP A 185 6.82 -0.90 -6.20
CA ASP A 185 5.66 -0.02 -6.22
C ASP A 185 5.01 0.15 -4.85
N ILE A 186 4.91 -0.92 -4.05
CA ILE A 186 4.41 -0.78 -2.66
C ILE A 186 5.33 0.14 -1.82
N VAL A 187 6.65 0.06 -1.99
CA VAL A 187 7.60 0.94 -1.31
C VAL A 187 7.46 2.39 -1.78
N LYS A 188 7.24 2.63 -3.08
CA LYS A 188 7.01 3.97 -3.63
C LYS A 188 5.74 4.63 -3.08
N VAL A 189 4.67 3.88 -2.86
CA VAL A 189 3.41 4.45 -2.32
C VAL A 189 3.38 4.52 -0.79
N ALA A 190 4.16 3.68 -0.10
CA ALA A 190 4.24 3.68 1.36
C ALA A 190 4.64 5.05 1.92
N LYS A 191 3.93 5.49 2.96
CA LYS A 191 4.17 6.77 3.65
C LYS A 191 5.09 6.61 4.85
N LEU A 192 5.11 5.42 5.43
CA LEU A 192 5.94 5.07 6.57
C LEU A 192 6.39 3.61 6.44
N ILE A 193 7.62 3.35 6.85
CA ILE A 193 8.17 2.02 7.05
C ILE A 193 8.54 1.92 8.52
N VAL A 194 8.02 0.89 9.17
CA VAL A 194 8.34 0.54 10.55
C VAL A 194 9.21 -0.71 10.52
N TRP A 195 10.30 -0.72 11.25
CA TRP A 195 11.18 -1.89 11.38
C TRP A 195 11.48 -2.16 12.84
N ASP A 196 10.74 -3.10 13.40
CA ASP A 196 10.88 -3.57 14.78
C ASP A 196 12.01 -4.61 14.93
N GLU A 197 12.60 -4.67 16.12
CA GLU A 197 13.80 -5.45 16.42
C GLU A 197 14.96 -5.17 15.45
N ALA A 198 15.08 -3.95 14.94
CA ALA A 198 16.13 -3.53 14.02
C ALA A 198 17.55 -3.88 14.52
N PRO A 199 17.90 -3.76 15.82
CA PRO A 199 19.24 -4.10 16.32
C PRO A 199 19.66 -5.55 16.09
N MET A 200 18.70 -6.48 15.91
CA MET A 200 18.98 -7.89 15.63
C MET A 200 19.53 -8.13 14.21
N MET A 201 19.54 -7.11 13.34
CA MET A 201 19.95 -7.23 11.95
C MET A 201 21.36 -6.70 11.70
N SER A 202 22.05 -7.35 10.76
CA SER A 202 23.35 -6.87 10.28
C SER A 202 23.21 -5.50 9.61
N ARG A 203 24.22 -4.65 9.80
CA ARG A 203 24.37 -3.37 9.08
C ARG A 203 24.19 -3.51 7.58
N HIS A 204 24.69 -4.61 6.98
CA HIS A 204 24.58 -4.84 5.55
C HIS A 204 23.13 -4.96 5.06
N CYS A 205 22.19 -5.40 5.91
CA CYS A 205 20.79 -5.49 5.52
C CYS A 205 20.14 -4.12 5.37
N PHE A 206 20.51 -3.16 6.23
CA PHE A 206 20.07 -1.77 6.12
C PHE A 206 20.67 -1.10 4.89
N GLU A 207 21.96 -1.29 4.65
CA GLU A 207 22.67 -0.74 3.48
C GLU A 207 22.14 -1.33 2.17
N THR A 208 21.88 -2.64 2.13
CA THR A 208 21.24 -3.32 0.98
C THR A 208 19.86 -2.75 0.69
N LEU A 209 19.05 -2.52 1.72
CA LEU A 209 17.73 -1.93 1.54
C LEU A 209 17.83 -0.49 1.01
N ASP A 210 18.67 0.33 1.64
CA ASP A 210 18.90 1.73 1.28
C ASP A 210 19.39 1.87 -0.18
N ARG A 211 20.42 1.12 -0.58
CA ARG A 211 20.89 1.09 -1.98
C ARG A 211 19.77 0.77 -2.96
N THR A 212 18.96 -0.24 -2.64
CA THR A 212 17.87 -0.65 -3.54
C THR A 212 16.79 0.43 -3.60
N MET A 213 16.42 1.05 -2.48
CA MET A 213 15.43 2.12 -2.45
C MET A 213 15.88 3.36 -3.23
N ARG A 214 17.16 3.71 -3.19
CA ARG A 214 17.70 4.83 -3.98
C ARG A 214 17.56 4.56 -5.50
N ASP A 215 17.89 3.36 -5.96
CA ASP A 215 17.73 2.99 -7.38
C ASP A 215 16.26 2.96 -7.83
N ILE A 216 15.34 2.56 -6.96
CA ILE A 216 13.90 2.51 -7.27
C ILE A 216 13.28 3.91 -7.27
N ILE A 217 13.64 4.76 -6.31
CA ILE A 217 12.91 6.01 -6.06
C ILE A 217 13.46 7.17 -6.90
N ARG A 218 14.73 7.13 -7.36
CA ARG A 218 15.46 8.01 -8.33
C ARG A 218 15.36 9.54 -8.20
N SER A 219 14.38 10.04 -7.47
CA SER A 219 14.04 11.44 -7.28
C SER A 219 14.75 12.05 -6.07
N CYS A 220 15.41 11.22 -5.26
CA CYS A 220 16.05 11.59 -4.00
C CYS A 220 17.34 10.76 -3.75
N GLU A 221 18.26 10.69 -4.71
CA GLU A 221 19.48 9.85 -4.61
C GLU A 221 20.36 10.19 -3.39
N ASP A 222 20.39 11.46 -2.97
CA ASP A 222 21.19 11.93 -1.84
C ASP A 222 20.53 11.69 -0.47
N LYS A 223 19.29 11.18 -0.43
CA LYS A 223 18.56 10.95 0.83
C LYS A 223 18.59 9.47 1.20
N PRO A 224 18.78 9.16 2.50
CA PRO A 224 18.68 7.78 2.98
C PRO A 224 17.29 7.20 2.63
N PHE A 225 17.27 5.92 2.27
CA PHE A 225 16.10 5.16 1.87
C PHE A 225 15.29 5.82 0.74
N GLY A 226 15.97 6.53 -0.17
CA GLY A 226 15.33 7.27 -1.25
C GLY A 226 14.36 8.35 -0.76
N GLY A 227 14.58 8.89 0.44
CA GLY A 227 13.73 9.90 1.07
C GLY A 227 12.46 9.35 1.73
N LYS A 228 12.36 8.03 1.91
CA LYS A 228 11.27 7.40 2.68
C LYS A 228 11.48 7.62 4.17
N VAL A 229 10.36 7.77 4.88
CA VAL A 229 10.36 7.79 6.34
C VAL A 229 10.45 6.35 6.83
N VAL A 230 11.55 6.04 7.52
CA VAL A 230 11.81 4.73 8.12
C VAL A 230 12.02 4.93 9.63
N VAL A 231 11.29 4.18 10.44
CA VAL A 231 11.41 4.16 11.90
C VAL A 231 11.99 2.80 12.31
N PHE A 232 13.05 2.84 13.11
CA PHE A 232 13.71 1.65 13.65
C PHE A 232 13.34 1.50 15.12
N GLY A 233 12.61 0.43 15.44
CA GLY A 233 12.27 0.01 16.79
C GLY A 233 13.16 -1.15 17.26
N GLY A 234 13.24 -1.32 18.58
CA GLY A 234 13.97 -2.43 19.22
C GLY A 234 14.92 -1.97 20.35
N ASP A 235 15.41 -2.93 21.12
CA ASP A 235 16.38 -2.68 22.20
C ASP A 235 17.81 -2.84 21.69
N PHE A 236 18.67 -1.85 21.95
CA PHE A 236 20.07 -1.79 21.53
C PHE A 236 21.05 -2.22 22.64
N ARG A 237 20.54 -2.77 23.75
CA ARG A 237 21.34 -3.18 24.92
C ARG A 237 22.27 -4.37 24.69
#